data_AF-A0A2X0R614-F1
#
_entry.id   AF-A0A2X0R614-F1
#
_cell.length_a   1.000
_cell.length_b   1.000
_cell.length_c   1.000
_cell.angle_alpha   90.00
_cell.angle_beta   90.00
_cell.angle_gamma   90.00
#
_symmetry.space_group_name_H-M   'P 1'
#
loop_
_entity.id
_entity.type
_entity.pdbx_description
1 polymer ?
#
loop_
_entity_poly.entity_id
_entity_poly.type
_entity_poly.pdbx_seq_one_letter_code
_entity_poly.pdbx_strand_id
1 'polypeptide(L)'
;MKFSKKNIFLILMFGLIAILVFMSTRETKKYVKDGKKEQPDFAYESLLKDNDGIIVLCYHRVLKDTVVTNFAYSISHNSQLHEYNVFLQDFEQQMTFLKKNHIKVLTSSELIEKLNKKEVIGKAVVITFDDIDKSLPENAYPIMKKLDLPFTQFIITGKVGQTIDGSQMSTWKEIKKMNENPLVTSGLHTNDLHYQENFEPILSTNISKKVVQKDYQKSQKAFDEKLDQKGKVFAYPYGAQNKDLEDYMLQDGIQGIFTLSPGVVTNETLTLSQVFRVTNVEF
;
A
#
# COMPACT_ATOMS: atom_id res chain seq x y z
N MET A 1 -4.29 -13.22 -56.14
CA MET A 1 -3.17 -12.84 -55.26
C MET A 1 -2.65 -14.10 -54.56
N LYS A 2 -1.55 -14.73 -55.03
CA LYS A 2 -1.01 -15.96 -54.41
C LYS A 2 -0.16 -15.58 -53.19
N PHE A 3 -0.66 -15.83 -51.99
CA PHE A 3 0.15 -15.67 -50.79
C PHE A 3 1.29 -16.71 -50.80
N SER A 4 2.53 -16.25 -50.62
CA SER A 4 3.69 -17.13 -50.45
C SER A 4 3.48 -18.07 -49.26
N LYS A 5 3.97 -19.32 -49.33
CA LYS A 5 3.93 -20.28 -48.20
C LYS A 5 4.50 -19.66 -46.90
N LYS A 6 5.47 -18.75 -47.02
CA LYS A 6 6.03 -17.98 -45.89
C LYS A 6 5.01 -17.02 -45.26
N ASN A 7 4.15 -16.40 -46.07
CA ASN A 7 3.10 -15.49 -45.60
C ASN A 7 1.98 -16.27 -44.91
N ILE A 8 1.63 -17.46 -45.42
CA ILE A 8 0.66 -18.36 -44.77
C ILE A 8 1.19 -18.82 -43.41
N PHE A 9 2.46 -19.21 -43.32
CA PHE A 9 3.11 -19.57 -42.06
C PHE A 9 3.11 -18.42 -41.05
N LEU A 10 3.46 -17.19 -41.47
CA LEU A 10 3.39 -16.01 -40.59
C LEU A 10 1.96 -15.75 -40.09
N ILE A 11 0.96 -15.83 -40.95
CA ILE A 11 -0.45 -15.62 -40.57
C ILE A 11 -0.91 -16.66 -39.54
N LEU A 12 -0.55 -17.93 -39.74
CA LEU A 12 -0.87 -19.01 -38.79
C LEU A 12 -0.15 -18.80 -37.45
N MET A 13 1.10 -18.36 -37.48
CA MET A 13 1.88 -18.05 -36.28
C MET A 13 1.27 -16.88 -35.49
N PHE A 14 0.91 -15.78 -36.17
CA PHE A 14 0.22 -14.64 -35.53
C PHE A 14 -1.16 -15.03 -35.00
N GLY A 15 -1.90 -15.88 -35.73
CA GLY A 15 -3.17 -16.43 -35.26
C GLY A 15 -3.02 -17.27 -33.99
N LEU A 16 -1.99 -18.12 -33.93
CA LEU A 16 -1.69 -18.92 -32.73
C LEU A 16 -1.29 -18.04 -31.54
N ILE A 17 -0.42 -17.03 -31.75
CA ILE A 17 -0.04 -16.07 -30.71
C ILE A 17 -1.29 -15.31 -30.21
N ALA A 18 -2.16 -14.86 -31.12
CA ALA A 18 -3.39 -14.18 -30.74
C ALA A 18 -4.34 -15.07 -29.92
N ILE A 19 -4.44 -16.36 -30.25
CA ILE A 19 -5.22 -17.34 -29.47
C ILE A 19 -4.60 -17.53 -28.08
N LEU A 20 -3.27 -17.70 -27.98
CA LEU A 20 -2.58 -17.87 -26.70
C LEU A 20 -2.73 -16.62 -25.81
N VAL A 21 -2.60 -15.42 -26.38
CA VAL A 21 -2.84 -14.16 -25.68
C VAL A 21 -4.31 -14.08 -25.24
N PHE A 22 -5.26 -14.41 -26.11
CA PHE A 22 -6.69 -14.39 -25.77
C PHE A 22 -7.03 -15.37 -24.64
N MET A 23 -6.49 -16.59 -24.68
CA MET A 23 -6.65 -17.58 -23.60
C MET A 23 -6.04 -17.08 -22.28
N SER A 24 -4.80 -16.58 -22.31
CA SER A 24 -4.13 -16.00 -21.14
C SER A 24 -4.95 -14.84 -20.54
N THR A 25 -5.44 -13.90 -21.36
CA THR A 25 -6.26 -12.79 -20.85
C THR A 25 -7.59 -13.25 -20.24
N ARG A 26 -8.18 -14.34 -20.75
CA ARG A 26 -9.42 -14.90 -20.22
C ARG A 26 -9.17 -15.59 -18.87
N GLU A 27 -8.06 -16.30 -18.73
CA GLU A 27 -7.64 -16.90 -17.45
C GLU A 27 -7.28 -15.83 -16.42
N THR A 28 -6.49 -14.81 -16.77
CA THR A 28 -6.21 -13.65 -15.92
C THR A 28 -7.50 -12.95 -15.48
N LYS A 29 -8.43 -12.66 -16.39
CA LYS A 29 -9.72 -12.03 -16.03
C LYS A 29 -10.53 -12.87 -15.06
N LYS A 30 -10.50 -14.21 -15.19
CA LYS A 30 -11.15 -15.12 -14.25
C LYS A 30 -10.45 -15.08 -12.90
N TYR A 31 -9.12 -15.18 -12.88
CA TYR A 31 -8.29 -15.10 -11.68
C TYR A 31 -8.51 -13.79 -10.90
N VAL A 32 -8.47 -12.63 -11.57
CA VAL A 32 -8.75 -11.31 -10.96
C VAL A 32 -10.16 -11.24 -10.38
N LYS A 33 -11.15 -11.77 -11.11
CA LYS A 33 -12.54 -11.75 -10.65
C LYS A 33 -12.76 -12.65 -9.43
N ASP A 34 -12.11 -13.81 -9.40
CA ASP A 34 -12.19 -14.74 -8.27
C ASP A 34 -11.43 -14.17 -7.05
N GLY A 35 -10.27 -13.55 -7.25
CA GLY A 35 -9.52 -12.84 -6.20
C GLY A 35 -10.28 -11.64 -5.60
N LYS A 36 -10.98 -10.84 -6.43
CA LYS A 36 -11.85 -9.75 -5.94
C LYS A 36 -13.03 -10.23 -5.09
N LYS A 37 -13.51 -11.48 -5.27
CA LYS A 37 -14.61 -12.03 -4.46
C LYS A 37 -14.17 -12.49 -3.07
N GLU A 38 -12.89 -12.81 -2.89
CA GLU A 38 -12.35 -13.30 -1.61
C GLU A 38 -11.86 -12.17 -0.71
N GLN A 39 -11.64 -10.96 -1.24
CA GLN A 39 -11.32 -9.80 -0.42
C GLN A 39 -12.61 -9.26 0.22
N PRO A 40 -12.64 -9.06 1.54
CA PRO A 40 -13.80 -8.51 2.20
C PRO A 40 -14.07 -7.11 1.64
N ASP A 41 -15.27 -6.94 1.12
CA ASP A 41 -15.76 -5.67 0.59
C ASP A 41 -15.96 -4.69 1.76
N PHE A 42 -14.87 -4.05 2.19
CA PHE A 42 -14.91 -2.91 3.10
C PHE A 42 -15.33 -1.67 2.31
N ALA A 43 -16.45 -1.79 1.61
CA ALA A 43 -17.10 -0.72 0.87
C ALA A 43 -17.34 0.48 1.77
N TYR A 44 -17.50 1.63 1.13
CA TYR A 44 -18.12 2.83 1.72
C TYR A 44 -19.41 2.53 2.51
N GLU A 45 -20.17 1.48 2.16
CA GLU A 45 -21.34 1.04 2.94
C GLU A 45 -21.02 0.69 4.40
N SER A 46 -19.80 0.19 4.68
CA SER A 46 -19.34 -0.04 6.04
C SER A 46 -19.09 1.28 6.80
N LEU A 47 -18.63 2.34 6.10
CA LEU A 47 -18.62 3.71 6.62
C LEU A 47 -20.03 4.25 6.80
N LEU A 48 -21.02 3.82 6.03
CA LEU A 48 -22.39 4.34 6.12
C LEU A 48 -23.18 3.80 7.32
N LYS A 49 -22.79 2.66 7.92
CA LYS A 49 -23.43 2.18 9.16
C LYS A 49 -23.35 3.25 10.27
N ASP A 50 -24.36 3.35 11.12
CA ASP A 50 -24.61 4.46 12.07
C ASP A 50 -23.62 4.56 13.26
N ASN A 51 -22.41 4.04 13.12
CA ASN A 51 -21.42 4.01 14.20
C ASN A 51 -20.22 4.92 13.88
N ASP A 52 -19.66 5.52 14.94
CA ASP A 52 -18.39 6.25 14.89
C ASP A 52 -17.25 5.32 14.48
N GLY A 53 -16.34 5.81 13.66
CA GLY A 53 -15.25 4.98 13.16
C GLY A 53 -14.27 5.68 12.23
N ILE A 54 -13.03 5.19 12.24
CA ILE A 54 -11.98 5.63 11.32
C ILE A 54 -11.59 4.46 10.45
N ILE A 55 -11.62 4.64 9.13
CA ILE A 55 -11.05 3.67 8.19
C ILE A 55 -9.64 4.11 7.81
N VAL A 56 -8.70 3.17 7.86
CA VAL A 56 -7.34 3.40 7.38
C VAL A 56 -7.17 2.69 6.03
N LEU A 57 -7.06 3.47 4.96
CA LEU A 57 -6.87 3.00 3.60
C LEU A 57 -5.40 2.74 3.34
N CYS A 58 -5.06 1.53 2.91
CA CYS A 58 -3.71 1.14 2.53
C CYS A 58 -3.60 0.99 1.00
N TYR A 59 -2.80 1.85 0.39
CA TYR A 59 -2.42 1.80 -1.02
C TYR A 59 -0.95 1.36 -1.16
N HIS A 60 -0.56 0.78 -2.30
CA HIS A 60 0.86 0.51 -2.57
C HIS A 60 1.29 1.21 -3.86
N ARG A 61 0.65 0.93 -5.01
CA ARG A 61 0.96 1.59 -6.29
C ARG A 61 -0.25 2.30 -6.89
N VAL A 62 -0.01 3.47 -7.49
CA VAL A 62 -1.02 4.27 -8.21
C VAL A 62 -0.58 4.41 -9.67
N LEU A 63 -0.96 3.46 -10.52
CA LEU A 63 -0.43 3.35 -11.87
C LEU A 63 -1.24 4.19 -12.87
N LYS A 64 -0.56 4.84 -13.81
CA LYS A 64 -1.25 5.51 -14.93
C LYS A 64 -1.99 4.48 -15.77
N ASP A 65 -3.22 4.81 -16.14
CA ASP A 65 -3.96 4.07 -17.14
C ASP A 65 -3.36 4.34 -18.52
N THR A 66 -2.62 3.37 -19.04
CA THR A 66 -2.04 3.39 -20.39
C THR A 66 -2.36 2.08 -21.08
N VAL A 67 -2.37 2.07 -22.41
CA VAL A 67 -2.57 0.84 -23.19
C VAL A 67 -1.57 -0.25 -22.78
N VAL A 68 -0.34 0.14 -22.42
CA VAL A 68 0.70 -0.79 -21.98
C VAL A 68 0.44 -1.33 -20.58
N THR A 69 0.05 -0.48 -19.62
CA THR A 69 -0.28 -0.92 -18.25
C THR A 69 -1.55 -1.77 -18.23
N ASN A 70 -2.57 -1.42 -19.01
CA ASN A 70 -3.77 -2.25 -19.17
C ASN A 70 -3.48 -3.57 -19.88
N PHE A 71 -2.63 -3.55 -20.91
CA PHE A 71 -2.22 -4.78 -21.57
C PHE A 71 -1.42 -5.68 -20.63
N ALA A 72 -0.39 -5.14 -19.96
CA ALA A 72 0.42 -5.85 -18.98
C ALA A 72 -0.42 -6.39 -17.82
N TYR A 73 -1.35 -5.58 -17.30
CA TYR A 73 -2.34 -6.02 -16.31
C TYR A 73 -3.18 -7.18 -16.87
N SER A 74 -3.74 -7.05 -18.07
CA SER A 74 -4.65 -8.05 -18.64
C SER A 74 -4.02 -9.41 -18.95
N ILE A 75 -2.69 -9.49 -19.11
CA ILE A 75 -1.98 -10.73 -19.45
C ILE A 75 -1.16 -11.30 -18.27
N SER A 76 -0.99 -10.51 -17.20
CA SER A 76 -0.19 -10.91 -16.05
C SER A 76 -0.98 -11.85 -15.15
N HIS A 77 -0.30 -12.81 -14.52
CA HIS A 77 -0.85 -13.60 -13.41
C HIS A 77 -0.16 -13.22 -12.09
N ASN A 78 0.61 -12.13 -12.08
CA ASN A 78 1.32 -11.67 -10.90
C ASN A 78 0.29 -11.06 -9.93
N SER A 79 0.06 -11.72 -8.81
CA SER A 79 -0.86 -11.26 -7.76
C SER A 79 -0.51 -9.84 -7.29
N GLN A 80 0.77 -9.46 -7.24
CA GLN A 80 1.14 -8.09 -6.88
C GLN A 80 0.66 -7.03 -7.89
N LEU A 81 0.53 -7.41 -9.17
CA LEU A 81 0.00 -6.52 -10.20
C LEU A 81 -1.52 -6.31 -10.09
N HIS A 82 -2.22 -7.25 -9.42
CA HIS A 82 -3.67 -7.28 -9.34
C HIS A 82 -4.22 -6.90 -7.96
N GLU A 83 -3.48 -7.17 -6.88
CA GLU A 83 -3.92 -7.03 -5.50
C GLU A 83 -3.41 -5.77 -4.80
N TYR A 84 -2.41 -5.07 -5.33
CA TYR A 84 -1.79 -3.92 -4.64
C TYR A 84 -1.69 -2.65 -5.51
N ASN A 85 -2.40 -2.61 -6.63
CA ASN A 85 -2.40 -1.45 -7.52
C ASN A 85 -3.80 -0.86 -7.66
N VAL A 86 -3.87 0.47 -7.68
CA VAL A 86 -5.04 1.23 -8.13
C VAL A 86 -4.68 2.04 -9.36
N PHE A 87 -5.61 2.19 -10.31
CA PHE A 87 -5.38 3.08 -11.43
C PHE A 87 -5.47 4.53 -10.98
N LEU A 88 -4.67 5.40 -11.62
CA LEU A 88 -4.61 6.82 -11.29
C LEU A 88 -5.98 7.50 -11.35
N GLN A 89 -6.79 7.16 -12.35
CA GLN A 89 -8.13 7.73 -12.50
C GLN A 89 -9.05 7.32 -11.35
N ASP A 90 -9.02 6.05 -10.95
CA ASP A 90 -9.80 5.54 -9.81
C ASP A 90 -9.33 6.21 -8.52
N PHE A 91 -8.02 6.29 -8.29
CA PHE A 91 -7.46 6.98 -7.15
C PHE A 91 -7.89 8.46 -7.09
N GLU A 92 -7.85 9.19 -8.21
CA GLU A 92 -8.33 10.58 -8.27
C GLU A 92 -9.82 10.68 -7.94
N GLN A 93 -10.65 9.75 -8.43
CA GLN A 93 -12.08 9.71 -8.12
C GLN A 93 -12.32 9.47 -6.63
N GLN A 94 -11.62 8.50 -6.03
CA GLN A 94 -11.72 8.19 -4.60
C GLN A 94 -11.36 9.42 -3.75
N MET A 95 -10.23 10.08 -4.03
CA MET A 95 -9.80 11.26 -3.27
C MET A 95 -10.74 12.46 -3.47
N THR A 96 -11.23 12.65 -4.70
CA THR A 96 -12.21 13.70 -5.01
C THR A 96 -13.53 13.44 -4.30
N PHE A 97 -13.96 12.19 -4.21
CA PHE A 97 -15.15 11.79 -3.46
C PHE A 97 -15.02 12.15 -1.98
N LEU A 98 -13.89 11.83 -1.34
CA LEU A 98 -13.64 12.19 0.06
C LEU A 98 -13.77 13.70 0.26
N LYS A 99 -13.13 14.50 -0.61
CA LYS A 99 -13.15 15.96 -0.53
C LYS A 99 -14.55 16.55 -0.77
N LYS A 100 -15.25 16.09 -1.81
CA LYS A 100 -16.57 16.60 -2.22
C LYS A 100 -17.66 16.29 -1.19
N ASN A 101 -17.56 15.15 -0.52
CA ASN A 101 -18.52 14.74 0.51
C ASN A 101 -18.10 15.18 1.92
N HIS A 102 -17.08 16.04 2.05
CA HIS A 102 -16.59 16.56 3.33
C HIS A 102 -16.20 15.46 4.34
N ILE A 103 -15.73 14.32 3.84
CA ILE A 103 -15.22 13.24 4.68
C ILE A 103 -13.88 13.69 5.26
N LYS A 104 -13.76 13.69 6.59
CA LYS A 104 -12.54 14.13 7.26
C LYS A 104 -11.40 13.16 6.97
N VAL A 105 -10.30 13.66 6.42
CA VAL A 105 -9.06 12.90 6.26
C VAL A 105 -8.08 13.33 7.35
N LEU A 106 -7.68 12.39 8.20
CA LEU A 106 -6.80 12.59 9.34
C LEU A 106 -5.35 12.24 8.99
N THR A 107 -4.42 12.93 9.63
CA THR A 107 -3.04 12.47 9.75
C THR A 107 -2.98 11.22 10.63
N SER A 108 -1.92 10.39 10.48
CA SER A 108 -1.67 9.27 11.39
C SER A 108 -1.49 9.73 12.85
N SER A 109 -0.93 10.92 13.07
CA SER A 109 -0.78 11.50 14.41
C SER A 109 -2.14 11.86 15.03
N GLU A 110 -3.06 12.47 14.28
CA GLU A 110 -4.42 12.73 14.76
C GLU A 110 -5.18 11.44 15.07
N LEU A 111 -5.02 10.40 14.25
CA LEU A 111 -5.59 9.08 14.53
C LEU A 111 -5.08 8.54 15.88
N ILE A 112 -3.77 8.54 16.08
CA ILE A 112 -3.14 8.04 17.32
C ILE A 112 -3.60 8.87 18.53
N GLU A 113 -3.67 10.20 18.40
CA GLU A 113 -4.16 11.08 19.45
C GLU A 113 -5.61 10.75 19.83
N LYS A 114 -6.48 10.56 18.83
CA LYS A 114 -7.88 10.19 19.04
C LYS A 114 -8.02 8.83 19.73
N LEU A 115 -7.22 7.86 19.33
CA LEU A 115 -7.19 6.54 19.98
C LEU A 115 -6.74 6.64 21.44
N ASN A 116 -5.67 7.39 21.71
CA ASN A 116 -5.15 7.59 23.06
C ASN A 116 -6.17 8.27 23.99
N LYS A 117 -6.97 9.21 23.46
CA LYS A 117 -8.01 9.92 24.21
C LYS A 117 -9.36 9.20 24.24
N LYS A 118 -9.53 8.12 23.47
CA LYS A 118 -10.83 7.48 23.20
C LYS A 118 -11.86 8.47 22.64
N GLU A 119 -11.43 9.27 21.67
CA GLU A 119 -12.20 10.33 21.01
C GLU A 119 -12.39 10.04 19.51
N VAL A 120 -12.62 8.78 19.16
CA VAL A 120 -13.14 8.41 17.85
C VAL A 120 -14.63 8.77 17.82
N ILE A 121 -14.93 9.92 17.20
CA ILE A 121 -16.27 10.48 17.07
C ILE A 121 -16.47 10.84 15.59
N GLY A 122 -17.63 10.49 15.05
CA GLY A 122 -17.96 10.62 13.65
C GLY A 122 -17.15 9.67 12.76
N LYS A 123 -17.17 9.99 11.46
CA LYS A 123 -16.54 9.18 10.41
C LYS A 123 -15.35 9.91 9.85
N ALA A 124 -14.21 9.24 9.79
CA ALA A 124 -13.01 9.79 9.18
C ALA A 124 -12.20 8.71 8.46
N VAL A 125 -11.24 9.16 7.67
CA VAL A 125 -10.35 8.32 6.88
C VAL A 125 -8.91 8.70 7.18
N VAL A 126 -8.02 7.71 7.23
CA VAL A 126 -6.56 7.90 7.15
C VAL A 126 -6.06 7.24 5.88
N ILE A 127 -5.15 7.90 5.18
CA ILE A 127 -4.58 7.38 3.93
C ILE A 127 -3.13 7.01 4.16
N THR A 128 -2.76 5.79 3.81
CA THR A 128 -1.39 5.27 3.91
C THR A 128 -0.91 4.67 2.60
N PHE A 129 0.38 4.81 2.33
CA PHE A 129 1.07 4.19 1.21
C PHE A 129 2.21 3.32 1.72
N ASP A 130 2.21 2.04 1.37
CA ASP A 130 3.29 1.11 1.71
C ASP A 130 4.31 1.04 0.55
N ASP A 131 5.44 0.38 0.80
CA ASP A 131 6.50 0.03 -0.16
C ASP A 131 7.28 1.14 -0.86
N ILE A 132 6.93 2.43 -0.72
CA ILE A 132 7.60 3.56 -1.40
C ILE A 132 7.73 3.43 -2.92
N ASP A 133 6.76 2.79 -3.58
CA ASP A 133 6.75 2.66 -5.03
C ASP A 133 6.89 4.03 -5.73
N LYS A 134 7.58 4.05 -6.88
CA LYS A 134 7.83 5.28 -7.66
C LYS A 134 6.55 6.00 -8.08
N SER A 135 5.45 5.27 -8.22
CA SER A 135 4.15 5.84 -8.53
C SER A 135 3.60 6.76 -7.44
N LEU A 136 4.05 6.66 -6.18
CA LEU A 136 3.64 7.56 -5.11
C LEU A 136 4.04 9.02 -5.41
N PRO A 137 5.34 9.38 -5.53
CA PRO A 137 5.73 10.75 -5.85
C PRO A 137 5.29 11.21 -7.24
N GLU A 138 5.18 10.29 -8.22
CA GLU A 138 4.87 10.64 -9.61
C GLU A 138 3.37 10.85 -9.87
N ASN A 139 2.51 10.06 -9.24
CA ASN A 139 1.09 9.98 -9.58
C ASN A 139 0.18 10.35 -8.40
N ALA A 140 0.38 9.73 -7.24
CA ALA A 140 -0.50 9.92 -6.09
C ALA A 140 -0.27 11.27 -5.39
N TYR A 141 0.99 11.62 -5.12
CA TYR A 141 1.36 12.84 -4.38
C TYR A 141 0.82 14.14 -5.02
N PRO A 142 0.87 14.34 -6.36
CA PRO A 142 0.26 15.51 -7.00
C PRO A 142 -1.23 15.66 -6.70
N ILE A 143 -1.99 14.56 -6.66
CA ILE A 143 -3.43 14.56 -6.34
C ILE A 143 -3.64 14.90 -4.87
N MET A 144 -2.91 14.22 -3.96
CA MET A 144 -2.99 14.46 -2.52
C MET A 144 -2.70 15.93 -2.18
N LYS A 145 -1.67 16.50 -2.80
CA LYS A 145 -1.31 17.91 -2.65
C LYS A 145 -2.38 18.85 -3.23
N LYS A 146 -2.92 18.57 -4.41
CA LYS A 146 -3.96 19.39 -5.06
C LYS A 146 -5.26 19.42 -4.24
N LEU A 147 -5.61 18.31 -3.61
CA LEU A 147 -6.82 18.16 -2.81
C LEU A 147 -6.62 18.53 -1.33
N ASP A 148 -5.40 18.87 -0.92
CA ASP A 148 -5.04 19.19 0.45
C ASP A 148 -5.43 18.06 1.42
N LEU A 149 -4.99 16.85 1.09
CA LEU A 149 -5.27 15.64 1.87
C LEU A 149 -3.97 15.10 2.50
N PRO A 150 -3.95 14.86 3.82
CA PRO A 150 -2.79 14.28 4.47
C PRO A 150 -2.68 12.79 4.17
N PHE A 151 -1.44 12.27 4.19
CA PHE A 151 -1.17 10.84 4.09
C PHE A 151 0.11 10.44 4.81
N THR A 152 0.23 9.14 5.09
CA THR A 152 1.46 8.54 5.62
C THR A 152 2.12 7.66 4.57
N GLN A 153 3.43 7.77 4.38
CA GLN A 153 4.23 6.87 3.56
C GLN A 153 5.07 5.95 4.46
N PHE A 154 4.97 4.64 4.28
CA PHE A 154 5.73 3.63 5.02
C PHE A 154 6.91 3.15 4.17
N ILE A 155 8.12 3.34 4.71
CA ILE A 155 9.38 3.28 3.96
C ILE A 155 10.15 2.02 4.30
N ILE A 156 10.40 1.18 3.29
CA ILE A 156 11.37 0.07 3.38
C ILE A 156 12.77 0.66 3.19
N THR A 157 13.41 1.06 4.28
CA THR A 157 14.58 1.95 4.22
C THR A 157 15.80 1.38 3.48
N GLY A 158 16.00 0.06 3.54
CA GLY A 158 17.09 -0.64 2.86
C GLY A 158 16.82 -0.90 1.37
N LYS A 159 15.64 -0.52 0.87
CA LYS A 159 15.18 -0.73 -0.52
C LYS A 159 15.00 0.56 -1.33
N VAL A 160 15.14 1.72 -0.68
CA VAL A 160 15.00 3.05 -1.31
C VAL A 160 15.91 3.17 -2.55
N GLY A 161 15.33 3.61 -3.67
CA GLY A 161 16.02 3.81 -4.95
C GLY A 161 16.39 2.54 -5.72
N GLN A 162 16.03 1.34 -5.22
CA GLN A 162 16.26 0.07 -5.91
C GLN A 162 15.12 -0.28 -6.85
N THR A 163 15.34 -1.28 -7.71
CA THR A 163 14.27 -1.93 -8.48
C THR A 163 14.02 -3.30 -7.86
N ILE A 164 12.77 -3.56 -7.45
CA ILE A 164 12.36 -4.78 -6.75
C ILE A 164 11.15 -5.33 -7.47
N ASP A 165 11.20 -6.60 -7.88
CA ASP A 165 10.11 -7.30 -8.56
C ASP A 165 9.54 -6.52 -9.76
N GLY A 166 10.41 -5.84 -10.51
CA GLY A 166 10.06 -5.03 -11.68
C GLY A 166 9.49 -3.64 -11.37
N SER A 167 9.40 -3.27 -10.09
CA SER A 167 8.92 -1.96 -9.63
C SER A 167 10.09 -1.10 -9.17
N GLN A 168 10.11 0.15 -9.62
CA GLN A 168 11.12 1.11 -9.16
C GLN A 168 10.67 1.70 -7.83
N MET A 169 11.55 1.70 -6.83
CA MET A 169 11.30 2.35 -5.54
C MET A 169 11.71 3.83 -5.63
N SER A 170 10.97 4.68 -4.91
CA SER A 170 11.26 6.11 -4.78
C SER A 170 12.67 6.32 -4.22
N THR A 171 13.31 7.42 -4.61
CA THR A 171 14.63 7.80 -4.09
C THR A 171 14.51 8.63 -2.81
N TRP A 172 15.56 8.67 -1.99
CA TRP A 172 15.61 9.55 -0.82
C TRP A 172 15.39 11.02 -1.16
N LYS A 173 15.82 11.48 -2.34
CA LYS A 173 15.58 12.84 -2.83
C LYS A 173 14.09 13.12 -3.01
N GLU A 174 13.34 12.16 -3.56
CA GLU A 174 11.90 12.29 -3.79
C GLU A 174 11.12 12.22 -2.49
N ILE A 175 11.46 11.27 -1.62
CA ILE A 175 10.89 11.14 -0.27
C ILE A 175 11.09 12.43 0.52
N LYS A 176 12.33 12.96 0.55
CA LYS A 176 12.65 14.20 1.26
C LYS A 176 11.86 15.39 0.72
N LYS A 177 11.75 15.51 -0.61
CA LYS A 177 10.95 16.57 -1.25
C LYS A 177 9.47 16.47 -0.87
N MET A 178 8.90 15.27 -0.77
CA MET A 178 7.52 15.10 -0.30
C MET A 178 7.36 15.52 1.16
N ASN A 179 8.33 15.15 2.02
CA ASN A 179 8.32 15.48 3.45
C ASN A 179 8.45 16.98 3.77
N GLU A 180 8.87 17.82 2.83
CA GLU A 180 8.81 19.28 2.98
C GLU A 180 7.36 19.80 3.06
N ASN A 181 6.38 18.99 2.64
CA ASN A 181 4.96 19.30 2.74
C ASN A 181 4.38 18.76 4.07
N PRO A 182 3.75 19.60 4.91
CA PRO A 182 3.19 19.18 6.20
C PRO A 182 2.06 18.14 6.10
N LEU A 183 1.50 17.92 4.90
CA LEU A 183 0.53 16.86 4.64
C LEU A 183 1.14 15.45 4.67
N VAL A 184 2.47 15.32 4.65
CA VAL A 184 3.16 14.04 4.52
C VAL A 184 3.80 13.62 5.83
N THR A 185 3.37 12.47 6.35
CA THR A 185 4.06 11.77 7.45
C THR A 185 4.89 10.62 6.91
N SER A 186 6.14 10.46 7.37
CA SER A 186 6.96 9.27 7.06
C SER A 186 6.94 8.28 8.22
N GLY A 187 6.69 7.01 7.90
CA GLY A 187 6.71 5.86 8.80
C GLY A 187 7.67 4.77 8.35
N LEU A 188 8.00 3.86 9.26
CA LEU A 188 8.92 2.76 9.01
C LEU A 188 8.18 1.54 8.45
N HIS A 189 8.80 0.85 7.48
CA HIS A 189 8.29 -0.41 6.91
C HIS A 189 9.38 -1.48 6.87
N THR A 190 10.12 -1.60 7.97
CA THR A 190 11.41 -2.34 8.06
C THR A 190 12.53 -1.72 7.24
N ASN A 191 13.73 -2.27 7.38
CA ASN A 191 14.87 -1.95 6.53
C ASN A 191 15.03 -3.00 5.43
N ASP A 192 15.02 -4.28 5.77
CA ASP A 192 15.23 -5.38 4.81
C ASP A 192 14.47 -6.66 5.19
N LEU A 193 13.38 -6.55 5.95
CA LEU A 193 12.53 -7.68 6.37
C LEU A 193 11.18 -7.70 5.65
N HIS A 194 11.06 -6.98 4.53
CA HIS A 194 9.90 -7.00 3.65
C HIS A 194 10.00 -8.15 2.63
N TYR A 195 9.97 -9.40 3.11
CA TYR A 195 9.95 -10.59 2.26
C TYR A 195 9.26 -11.78 2.94
N GLN A 196 9.00 -12.82 2.15
CA GLN A 196 8.42 -14.08 2.61
C GLN A 196 9.39 -15.23 2.39
N GLU A 197 9.41 -16.21 3.31
CA GLU A 197 10.06 -17.51 3.14
C GLU A 197 8.98 -18.59 3.18
N ASN A 198 8.94 -19.48 2.18
CA ASN A 198 7.93 -20.54 2.08
C ASN A 198 6.47 -20.03 2.17
N PHE A 199 6.18 -18.90 1.51
CA PHE A 199 4.88 -18.21 1.55
C PHE A 199 4.48 -17.63 2.92
N GLU A 200 5.38 -17.64 3.90
CA GLU A 200 5.19 -17.04 5.21
C GLU A 200 5.99 -15.73 5.32
N PRO A 201 5.39 -14.62 5.77
CA PRO A 201 6.13 -13.39 6.07
C PRO A 201 7.26 -13.65 7.06
N ILE A 202 8.47 -13.17 6.77
CA ILE A 202 9.64 -13.48 7.59
C ILE A 202 9.45 -13.09 9.08
N LEU A 203 8.71 -12.01 9.34
CA LEU A 203 8.42 -11.53 10.69
C LEU A 203 7.50 -12.46 11.50
N SER A 204 6.71 -13.33 10.83
CA SER A 204 5.88 -14.35 11.48
C SER A 204 6.64 -15.63 11.82
N THR A 205 7.82 -15.83 11.21
CA THR A 205 8.65 -17.02 11.43
C THR A 205 9.41 -16.96 12.77
N ASN A 206 10.19 -18.00 13.07
CA ASN A 206 11.12 -18.04 14.22
C ASN A 206 12.38 -17.19 14.02
N ILE A 207 12.28 -16.04 13.34
CA ILE A 207 13.37 -15.09 13.18
C ILE A 207 13.83 -14.59 14.56
N SER A 208 15.15 -14.55 14.78
CA SER A 208 15.66 -14.19 16.09
C SER A 208 15.37 -12.72 16.45
N LYS A 209 15.03 -12.48 17.73
CA LYS A 209 14.86 -11.14 18.32
C LYS A 209 15.97 -10.15 17.96
N LYS A 210 17.22 -10.63 17.97
CA LYS A 210 18.40 -9.80 17.65
C LYS A 210 18.39 -9.32 16.19
N VAL A 211 17.87 -10.11 15.26
CA VAL A 211 17.79 -9.73 13.84
C VAL A 211 16.71 -8.67 13.64
N VAL A 212 15.50 -8.88 14.17
CA VAL A 212 14.40 -7.90 14.04
C VAL A 212 14.74 -6.56 14.68
N GLN A 213 15.38 -6.56 15.86
CA GLN A 213 15.82 -5.33 16.52
C GLN A 213 16.89 -4.58 15.72
N LYS A 214 17.88 -5.30 15.16
CA LYS A 214 18.92 -4.69 14.33
C LYS A 214 18.35 -4.09 13.05
N ASP A 215 17.37 -4.75 12.43
CA ASP A 215 16.72 -4.23 11.23
C ASP A 215 15.93 -2.94 11.52
N TYR A 216 15.18 -2.92 12.63
CA TYR A 216 14.51 -1.71 13.09
C TYR A 216 15.49 -0.57 13.38
N GLN A 217 16.60 -0.85 14.07
CA GLN A 217 17.63 0.15 14.37
C GLN A 217 18.24 0.74 13.09
N LYS A 218 18.46 -0.09 12.05
CA LYS A 218 18.89 0.40 10.73
C LYS A 218 17.85 1.33 10.11
N SER A 219 16.57 0.99 10.25
CA SER A 219 15.47 1.83 9.75
C SER A 219 15.46 3.20 10.43
N GLN A 220 15.55 3.23 11.76
CA GLN A 220 15.61 4.48 12.52
C GLN A 220 16.86 5.30 12.18
N LYS A 221 18.01 4.65 12.00
CA LYS A 221 19.24 5.32 11.57
C LYS A 221 19.10 5.94 10.18
N ALA A 222 18.48 5.24 9.23
CA ALA A 222 18.24 5.79 7.90
C ALA A 222 17.32 7.02 7.95
N PHE A 223 16.28 7.00 8.80
CA PHE A 223 15.41 8.16 9.03
C PHE A 223 16.18 9.35 9.57
N ASP A 224 17.02 9.12 10.58
CA ASP A 224 17.90 10.14 11.18
C ASP A 224 18.80 10.79 10.12
N GLU A 225 19.53 9.97 9.36
CA GLU A 225 20.52 10.46 8.39
C GLU A 225 19.91 11.10 7.14
N LYS A 226 18.73 10.65 6.70
CA LYS A 226 18.14 11.06 5.41
C LYS A 226 17.04 12.09 5.54
N LEU A 227 16.29 12.05 6.63
CA LEU A 227 15.11 12.88 6.85
C LEU A 227 15.23 13.80 8.07
N ASP A 228 16.32 13.70 8.85
CA ASP A 228 16.54 14.51 10.07
C ASP A 228 15.38 14.39 11.08
N GLN A 229 14.83 13.17 11.19
CA GLN A 229 13.73 12.84 12.10
C GLN A 229 13.80 11.37 12.51
N LYS A 230 13.11 11.01 13.60
CA LYS A 230 12.84 9.61 13.95
C LYS A 230 11.51 9.15 13.35
N GLY A 231 11.44 7.89 12.95
CA GLY A 231 10.17 7.26 12.62
C GLY A 231 9.34 7.09 13.90
N LYS A 232 8.10 7.58 13.88
CA LYS A 232 7.16 7.50 15.01
C LYS A 232 6.02 6.51 14.79
N VAL A 233 5.83 6.06 13.55
CA VAL A 233 4.82 5.09 13.17
C VAL A 233 5.46 3.99 12.34
N PHE A 234 4.94 2.77 12.46
CA PHE A 234 5.45 1.59 11.78
C PHE A 234 4.31 0.84 11.10
N ALA A 235 4.52 0.27 9.92
CA ALA A 235 3.60 -0.68 9.32
C ALA A 235 4.27 -2.04 9.20
N TYR A 236 3.56 -3.12 9.56
CA TYR A 236 4.07 -4.48 9.37
C TYR A 236 3.96 -4.91 7.90
N PRO A 237 5.06 -5.34 7.26
CA PRO A 237 5.01 -6.04 5.98
C PRO A 237 3.99 -7.19 6.03
N TYR A 238 3.13 -7.27 5.03
CA TYR A 238 2.09 -8.32 4.93
C TYR A 238 1.14 -8.39 6.14
N GLY A 239 1.11 -7.38 7.02
CA GLY A 239 0.37 -7.40 8.28
C GLY A 239 0.92 -8.36 9.35
N ALA A 240 2.10 -8.94 9.11
CA ALA A 240 2.71 -9.97 9.95
C ALA A 240 3.28 -9.42 11.26
N GLN A 241 2.57 -9.67 12.36
CA GLN A 241 2.95 -9.19 13.68
C GLN A 241 4.10 -10.01 14.27
N ASN A 242 5.01 -9.33 14.97
CA ASN A 242 6.08 -9.95 15.74
C ASN A 242 6.15 -9.31 17.13
N LYS A 243 5.81 -10.07 18.18
CA LYS A 243 5.67 -9.53 19.54
C LYS A 243 6.97 -8.96 20.10
N ASP A 244 8.11 -9.59 19.80
CA ASP A 244 9.43 -9.13 20.24
C ASP A 244 9.81 -7.80 19.60
N LEU A 245 9.46 -7.62 18.32
CA LEU A 245 9.64 -6.35 17.61
C LEU A 245 8.66 -5.29 18.13
N GLU A 246 7.38 -5.64 18.33
CA GLU A 246 6.38 -4.73 18.91
C GLU A 246 6.84 -4.16 20.25
N ASP A 247 7.26 -5.01 21.18
CA ASP A 247 7.72 -4.57 22.50
C ASP A 247 8.94 -3.65 22.40
N TYR A 248 9.86 -3.95 21.49
CA TYR A 248 11.04 -3.12 21.27
C TYR A 248 10.69 -1.76 20.69
N MET A 249 9.79 -1.72 19.71
CA MET A 249 9.32 -0.49 19.07
C MET A 249 8.60 0.43 20.06
N LEU A 250 7.72 -0.13 20.90
CA LEU A 250 7.01 0.62 21.93
C LEU A 250 7.97 1.20 22.97
N GLN A 251 9.00 0.44 23.37
CA GLN A 251 10.04 0.93 24.28
C GLN A 251 10.89 2.06 23.67
N ASP A 252 11.19 1.98 22.37
CA ASP A 252 11.94 3.01 21.64
C ASP A 252 11.13 4.30 21.37
N GLY A 253 9.79 4.20 21.46
CA GLY A 253 8.88 5.36 21.35
C GLY A 253 8.05 5.41 20.07
N ILE A 254 7.85 4.29 19.37
CA ILE A 254 6.84 4.18 18.31
C ILE A 254 5.46 4.40 18.92
N GLN A 255 4.70 5.29 18.30
CA GLN A 255 3.41 5.79 18.78
C GLN A 255 2.21 5.06 18.17
N GLY A 256 2.42 4.37 17.04
CA GLY A 256 1.38 3.57 16.39
C GLY A 256 1.97 2.53 15.44
N ILE A 257 1.44 1.31 15.50
CA ILE A 257 1.86 0.22 14.61
C ILE A 257 0.65 -0.23 13.78
N PHE A 258 0.81 -0.26 12.47
CA PHE A 258 -0.25 -0.50 11.50
C PHE A 258 -0.14 -1.92 10.95
N THR A 259 -1.27 -2.61 10.84
CA THR A 259 -1.38 -3.99 10.35
C THR A 259 -2.22 -4.03 9.08
N LEU A 260 -2.40 -5.20 8.45
CA LEU A 260 -3.34 -5.37 7.33
C LEU A 260 -4.62 -6.12 7.76
N SER A 261 -4.89 -6.18 9.07
CA SER A 261 -6.14 -6.73 9.57
C SER A 261 -7.25 -5.75 9.19
N PRO A 262 -8.25 -6.17 8.41
CA PRO A 262 -9.20 -5.22 7.88
C PRO A 262 -10.29 -4.96 8.92
N GLY A 263 -10.69 -3.70 9.06
CA GLY A 263 -11.59 -3.29 10.13
C GLY A 263 -11.80 -1.79 10.21
N VAL A 264 -12.78 -1.40 11.01
CA VAL A 264 -13.02 0.00 11.39
C VAL A 264 -12.38 0.23 12.75
N VAL A 265 -11.59 1.29 12.86
CA VAL A 265 -10.99 1.70 14.12
C VAL A 265 -12.04 2.45 14.95
N THR A 266 -12.36 1.94 16.13
CA THR A 266 -13.33 2.50 17.08
C THR A 266 -12.71 2.69 18.46
N ASN A 267 -13.45 3.29 19.40
CA ASN A 267 -13.01 3.40 20.80
C ASN A 267 -12.88 2.04 21.52
N GLU A 268 -13.43 0.97 20.94
CA GLU A 268 -13.36 -0.40 21.47
C GLU A 268 -12.21 -1.22 20.89
N THR A 269 -11.57 -0.73 19.81
CA THR A 269 -10.42 -1.37 19.12
C THR A 269 -9.12 -1.33 19.97
N LEU A 270 -9.23 -1.42 21.30
CA LEU A 270 -8.19 -1.15 22.29
C LEU A 270 -7.10 -2.23 22.35
N THR A 271 -6.21 -2.22 21.36
CA THR A 271 -4.78 -2.28 21.66
C THR A 271 -4.12 -1.07 21.00
N LEU A 272 -3.63 -0.15 21.83
CA LEU A 272 -2.95 1.10 21.43
C LEU A 272 -1.79 0.88 20.45
N SER A 273 -1.30 -0.35 20.37
CA SER A 273 -0.25 -0.76 19.46
C SER A 273 -0.73 -1.13 18.06
N GLN A 274 -2.01 -1.46 17.80
CA GLN A 274 -2.40 -2.08 16.53
C GLN A 274 -3.53 -1.32 15.82
N VAL A 275 -3.16 -0.64 14.74
CA VAL A 275 -4.08 0.07 13.84
C VAL A 275 -4.45 -0.84 12.67
N PHE A 276 -5.73 -1.19 12.58
CA PHE A 276 -6.29 -1.95 11.47
C PHE A 276 -6.34 -1.13 10.18
N ARG A 277 -6.01 -1.78 9.06
CA ARG A 277 -6.02 -1.17 7.72
C ARG A 277 -6.72 -2.06 6.73
N VAL A 278 -7.33 -1.41 5.74
CA VAL A 278 -8.04 -2.05 4.64
C VAL A 278 -7.27 -1.80 3.34
N THR A 279 -6.99 -2.86 2.59
CA THR A 279 -6.47 -2.80 1.21
C THR A 279 -7.63 -2.87 0.21
N ASN A 280 -7.46 -2.24 -0.95
CA ASN A 280 -8.41 -2.30 -2.08
C ASN A 280 -9.85 -1.91 -1.74
N VAL A 281 -10.05 -0.65 -1.33
CA VAL A 281 -11.40 -0.10 -1.15
C VAL A 281 -11.98 0.31 -2.49
N GLU A 282 -13.08 -0.33 -2.90
CA GLU A 282 -13.98 0.18 -3.93
C GLU A 282 -14.92 1.21 -3.27
N PHE A 283 -15.04 2.40 -3.87
CA PHE A 283 -15.92 3.49 -3.43
C PHE A 283 -17.08 3.66 -4.40
#